data_AF-A0A924PG53-F1
#
_entry.id   AF-A0A924PG53-F1
#
_cell.length_a   1.000
_cell.length_b   1.000
_cell.length_c   1.000
_cell.angle_alpha   90.00
_cell.angle_beta   90.00
_cell.angle_gamma   90.00
#
_symmetry.space_group_name_H-M   'P 1'
#
loop_
_entity.id
_entity.type
_entity.pdbx_description
1 polymer ?
#
loop_
_entity_poly.entity_id
_entity_poly.type
_entity_poly.pdbx_seq_one_letter_code
_entity_poly.pdbx_strand_id
1 'polypeptide(L)'
;MDRYLSFKANACPIISAISILLTGALTGALSVSMTGCHTSRPEELKTEAVTERTPSSPPQAYLKYVTFKNNRPEEDVIDISRWQGLGGGFDGGARSDYLKKFYSANTRSRSNTGLKHEACFEGSAQTLQNLFFNSNDPKNKIAFVIGGYARTRSSQDGLALGISFTEQLKGGPQQPFFFRLQNCRSGKAEIGESRDRRLGQNDFAESETRRLPAAVESSNAMPGKGFMIEDQVQLPAGSRLPAFSLRSDYDRAMLSSSDRPWAGMDIRTEEGAAQFALLVQKHFYEGMATQDSSNSDRNFIAQNNGKRYWCHMPWMQVGESGREAIHGLTKERDYKPSTTMSLYSENTTGTDWGIGYYNGKGCQAIGKVFGTAGNPRGAPDFDQARFEDGTMSVKILFTTAQLKNTQGAYTWNANVSGVGSTARKLQPVQHIQMDISVKDSSLKGARPDVGNWVMLTYYFDPSYNSPLQRDLPGLPSGILRMRPMGVQTGFGPPSQSTQRESIIFQGSQTNGFLGRLNGPADNPKSSCLSCHGTAGLGVAMSPGYIDYVNWGKPTKSKSLDFSQQFALAKRNWETEPK
;
A
#
# COMPACT_ATOMS: atom_id res chain seq x y z
N MET A 1 -2.41 -7.11 -61.46
CA MET A 1 -3.10 -5.80 -61.43
C MET A 1 -2.92 -5.28 -60.01
N ASP A 2 -1.75 -4.70 -59.73
CA ASP A 2 -1.47 -3.24 -59.78
C ASP A 2 -1.97 -2.59 -58.48
N ARG A 3 -1.21 -1.89 -57.60
CA ARG A 3 0.10 -1.19 -57.58
C ARG A 3 0.47 -0.95 -56.08
N TYR A 4 1.71 -1.18 -55.60
CA TYR A 4 2.84 -0.22 -55.40
C TYR A 4 2.57 0.88 -54.34
N LEU A 5 3.41 1.28 -53.35
CA LEU A 5 4.88 1.43 -53.13
C LEU A 5 5.17 1.52 -51.60
N SER A 6 6.15 0.81 -51.00
CA SER A 6 7.58 1.13 -50.76
C SER A 6 7.90 2.27 -49.77
N PHE A 7 8.66 1.97 -48.70
CA PHE A 7 9.77 2.82 -48.22
C PHE A 7 10.95 1.97 -47.72
N LYS A 8 12.16 2.41 -48.11
CA LYS A 8 13.47 1.77 -47.93
C LYS A 8 14.10 2.08 -46.56
N ALA A 9 14.85 1.11 -46.04
CA ALA A 9 15.84 1.23 -44.99
C ALA A 9 17.19 1.71 -45.55
N ASN A 10 17.95 2.48 -44.76
CA ASN A 10 19.37 2.75 -44.97
C ASN A 10 20.14 2.42 -43.69
N ALA A 11 21.16 1.57 -43.85
CA ALA A 11 22.18 1.22 -42.88
C ALA A 11 23.52 1.84 -43.30
N CYS A 12 24.39 2.18 -42.35
CA CYS A 12 25.85 2.32 -42.52
C CYS A 12 26.56 2.53 -41.16
N PRO A 13 27.89 2.33 -41.03
CA PRO A 13 28.44 1.03 -40.62
C PRO A 13 29.46 1.10 -39.46
N ILE A 14 29.94 -0.11 -39.14
CA ILE A 14 30.97 -0.51 -38.18
C ILE A 14 32.37 0.04 -38.54
N ILE A 15 33.15 0.48 -37.54
CA ILE A 15 34.62 0.45 -37.55
C ILE A 15 35.10 -0.25 -36.28
N SER A 16 36.01 -1.20 -36.46
CA SER A 16 36.64 -2.04 -35.42
C SER A 16 38.01 -1.49 -34.97
N ALA A 17 38.34 -1.87 -33.73
CA ALA A 17 39.67 -2.18 -33.17
C ALA A 17 40.64 -1.04 -32.79
N ILE A 18 41.11 -1.07 -31.52
CA ILE A 18 42.46 -1.53 -31.10
C ILE A 18 42.62 -1.30 -29.58
N SER A 19 43.12 -2.32 -28.87
CA SER A 19 43.59 -2.27 -27.49
C SER A 19 45.07 -1.87 -27.43
N ILE A 20 45.46 -0.92 -26.55
CA ILE A 20 46.82 -0.81 -25.99
C ILE A 20 46.73 -0.28 -24.53
N LEU A 21 47.38 -1.01 -23.61
CA LEU A 21 47.75 -0.58 -22.25
C LEU A 21 48.84 0.49 -22.29
N LEU A 22 48.81 1.51 -21.42
CA LEU A 22 49.90 1.87 -20.48
C LEU A 22 49.62 3.19 -19.73
N THR A 23 49.82 3.11 -18.42
CA THR A 23 50.25 4.09 -17.40
C THR A 23 50.54 5.55 -17.79
N GLY A 24 50.22 6.47 -16.86
CA GLY A 24 51.03 7.67 -16.63
C GLY A 24 50.25 8.96 -16.41
N ALA A 25 50.40 9.54 -15.21
CA ALA A 25 49.94 10.87 -14.86
C ALA A 25 50.63 11.96 -15.70
N LEU A 26 49.92 13.05 -16.05
CA LEU A 26 50.39 14.42 -15.87
C LEU A 26 49.34 15.45 -16.35
N THR A 27 49.31 16.51 -15.56
CA THR A 27 48.63 17.80 -15.67
C THR A 27 48.88 18.51 -17.00
N GLY A 28 47.89 19.28 -17.48
CA GLY A 28 48.14 20.31 -18.48
C GLY A 28 46.87 20.86 -19.11
N ALA A 29 46.48 22.06 -18.70
CA ALA A 29 45.47 22.86 -19.37
C ALA A 29 45.93 23.21 -20.79
N LEU A 30 45.08 22.99 -21.78
CA LEU A 30 45.19 23.65 -23.09
C LEU A 30 43.86 24.28 -23.46
N SER A 31 43.85 25.60 -23.43
CA SER A 31 42.90 26.46 -24.13
C SER A 31 43.16 26.37 -25.63
N VAL A 32 42.14 26.00 -26.40
CA VAL A 32 42.14 26.19 -27.86
C VAL A 32 40.96 27.07 -28.21
N SER A 33 41.30 28.28 -28.64
CA SER A 33 40.45 29.22 -29.36
C SER A 33 40.12 28.64 -30.74
N MET A 34 38.84 28.59 -31.10
CA MET A 34 38.42 28.49 -32.49
C MET A 34 37.46 29.63 -32.82
N THR A 35 37.97 30.49 -33.68
CA THR A 35 37.31 31.56 -34.41
C THR A 35 36.33 31.03 -35.44
N GLY A 36 35.13 31.60 -35.45
CA GLY A 36 34.42 32.09 -36.63
C GLY A 36 33.89 31.07 -37.63
N CYS A 37 32.57 30.86 -37.61
CA CYS A 37 31.82 30.62 -38.84
C CYS A 37 30.48 31.35 -38.80
N HIS A 38 30.15 31.99 -39.92
CA HIS A 38 29.08 32.96 -40.12
C HIS A 38 27.67 32.42 -39.78
N THR A 39 26.95 33.22 -38.99
CA THR A 39 25.52 33.08 -38.71
C THR A 39 24.68 33.73 -39.81
N SER A 40 23.77 32.98 -40.42
CA SER A 40 22.56 33.52 -41.04
C SER A 40 21.48 33.74 -39.98
N ARG A 41 20.90 34.94 -39.94
CA ARG A 41 19.76 35.30 -39.07
C ARG A 41 18.56 34.40 -39.36
N PRO A 42 17.75 34.10 -38.33
CA PRO A 42 16.37 34.57 -38.41
C PRO A 42 15.85 35.19 -37.11
N GLU A 43 15.01 36.20 -37.32
CA GLU A 43 13.86 36.67 -36.54
C GLU A 43 14.00 36.99 -35.03
N GLU A 44 13.85 38.29 -34.75
CA GLU A 44 13.56 38.84 -33.42
C GLU A 44 12.22 38.30 -32.88
N LEU A 45 12.31 37.43 -31.88
CA LEU A 45 11.23 37.21 -30.91
C LEU A 45 11.54 38.06 -29.68
N LYS A 46 10.74 39.11 -29.49
CA LYS A 46 10.73 39.93 -28.27
C LYS A 46 10.42 39.03 -27.07
N THR A 47 11.42 38.78 -26.24
CA THR A 47 11.23 38.24 -24.89
C THR A 47 10.75 39.37 -23.98
N GLU A 48 9.46 39.36 -23.63
CA GLU A 48 8.99 40.03 -22.43
C GLU A 48 9.65 39.35 -21.21
N ALA A 49 10.32 40.16 -20.39
CA ALA A 49 10.89 39.70 -19.13
C ALA A 49 9.76 39.28 -18.19
N VAL A 50 9.51 37.97 -18.11
CA VAL A 50 8.78 37.38 -16.99
C VAL A 50 9.67 37.53 -15.77
N THR A 51 9.35 38.48 -14.90
CA THR A 51 9.86 38.49 -13.52
C THR A 51 9.50 37.15 -12.88
N GLU A 52 10.49 36.26 -12.76
CA GLU A 52 10.40 35.10 -11.88
C GLU A 52 10.11 35.62 -10.47
N ARG A 53 8.86 35.47 -10.04
CA ARG A 53 8.56 35.50 -8.61
C ARG A 53 9.31 34.33 -8.00
N THR A 54 10.32 34.65 -7.20
CA THR A 54 10.90 33.72 -6.23
C THR A 54 9.74 32.99 -5.53
N PRO A 55 9.71 31.65 -5.50
CA PRO A 55 8.67 30.95 -4.78
C PRO A 55 8.77 31.35 -3.32
N SER A 56 7.75 32.03 -2.80
CA SER A 56 7.55 32.14 -1.36
C SER A 56 7.65 30.72 -0.81
N SER A 57 8.53 30.51 0.17
CA SER A 57 8.74 29.22 0.83
C SER A 57 7.38 28.58 1.11
N PRO A 58 7.11 27.34 0.65
CA PRO A 58 5.81 26.73 0.87
C PRO A 58 5.48 26.71 2.36
N PRO A 59 4.22 26.93 2.76
CA PRO A 59 3.85 26.95 4.18
C PRO A 59 4.29 25.66 4.87
N GLN A 60 4.95 25.80 6.03
CA GLN A 60 5.61 24.72 6.77
C GLN A 60 4.65 23.59 7.22
N ALA A 61 3.33 23.84 7.28
CA ALA A 61 2.30 22.83 7.51
C ALA A 61 0.92 23.35 7.07
N TYR A 62 0.08 22.49 6.48
CA TYR A 62 -1.30 22.83 6.13
C TYR A 62 -2.21 21.61 6.07
N LEU A 63 -3.52 21.84 6.21
CA LEU A 63 -4.56 20.85 5.95
C LEU A 63 -5.04 21.00 4.50
N LYS A 64 -5.39 19.88 3.85
CA LYS A 64 -5.88 19.87 2.47
C LYS A 64 -7.17 19.07 2.39
N TYR A 65 -8.20 19.66 1.78
CA TYR A 65 -9.42 18.99 1.36
C TYR A 65 -9.53 19.07 -0.17
N VAL A 66 -9.81 17.96 -0.83
CA VAL A 66 -9.93 17.90 -2.30
C VAL A 66 -11.32 17.41 -2.65
N THR A 67 -12.00 18.12 -3.55
CA THR A 67 -13.25 17.65 -4.16
C THR A 67 -13.04 17.46 -5.65
N PHE A 68 -13.58 16.39 -6.22
CA PHE A 68 -13.45 16.12 -7.65
C PHE A 68 -14.76 16.47 -8.36
N LYS A 69 -14.74 17.52 -9.18
CA LYS A 69 -15.86 17.89 -10.07
C LYS A 69 -15.50 17.51 -11.49
N ASN A 70 -16.30 16.65 -12.12
CA ASN A 70 -16.02 16.12 -13.46
C ASN A 70 -14.59 15.52 -13.55
N ASN A 71 -14.18 14.76 -12.53
CA ASN A 71 -12.83 14.20 -12.35
C ASN A 71 -11.68 15.22 -12.31
N ARG A 72 -11.97 16.52 -12.19
CA ARG A 72 -10.96 17.56 -11.94
C ARG A 72 -10.87 17.84 -10.44
N PRO A 73 -9.66 17.76 -9.84
CA PRO A 73 -9.48 18.08 -8.45
C PRO A 73 -9.62 19.60 -8.24
N GLU A 74 -10.49 19.99 -7.32
CA GLU A 74 -10.55 21.31 -6.72
C GLU A 74 -9.96 21.20 -5.32
N GLU A 75 -8.79 21.80 -5.13
CA GLU A 75 -8.07 21.76 -3.86
C GLU A 75 -8.43 22.95 -2.99
N ASP A 76 -8.62 22.67 -1.71
CA ASP A 76 -8.86 23.65 -0.68
C ASP A 76 -7.78 23.53 0.40
N VAL A 77 -6.82 24.45 0.35
CA VAL A 77 -5.66 24.48 1.24
C VAL A 77 -5.95 25.40 2.43
N ILE A 78 -5.75 24.86 3.63
CA ILE A 78 -6.05 25.52 4.89
C ILE A 78 -4.74 25.63 5.66
N ASP A 79 -4.10 26.80 5.55
CA ASP A 79 -2.97 27.17 6.39
C ASP A 79 -3.43 27.65 7.78
N ILE A 80 -2.46 27.95 8.63
CA ILE A 80 -2.74 28.38 10.00
C ILE A 80 -3.43 29.74 10.07
N SER A 81 -3.11 30.67 9.15
CA SER A 81 -3.71 32.01 9.12
C SER A 81 -5.20 31.93 8.83
N ARG A 82 -5.56 31.15 7.80
CA ARG A 82 -6.96 30.88 7.46
C ARG A 82 -7.65 30.11 8.56
N TRP A 83 -7.01 29.10 9.16
CA TRP A 83 -7.59 28.36 10.28
C TRP A 83 -7.92 29.28 11.45
N GLN A 84 -7.00 30.17 11.84
CA GLN A 84 -7.15 31.07 12.98
C GLN A 84 -8.01 32.32 12.72
N GLY A 85 -8.57 32.47 11.52
CA GLY A 85 -9.44 33.59 11.16
C GLY A 85 -8.69 34.88 10.79
N LEU A 86 -7.37 34.83 10.60
CA LEU A 86 -6.59 35.98 10.16
C LEU A 86 -6.94 36.33 8.71
N GLY A 87 -7.10 37.62 8.42
CA GLY A 87 -7.40 38.10 7.06
C GLY A 87 -8.78 37.70 6.51
N GLY A 88 -9.78 37.48 7.38
CA GLY A 88 -11.11 37.00 6.96
C GLY A 88 -11.18 35.48 6.79
N GLY A 89 -10.30 34.74 7.49
CA GLY A 89 -10.31 33.28 7.53
C GLY A 89 -11.52 32.68 8.26
N PHE A 90 -11.38 31.44 8.72
CA PHE A 90 -12.46 30.72 9.38
C PHE A 90 -12.87 31.34 10.70
N ASP A 91 -14.19 31.49 10.88
CA ASP A 91 -14.79 31.59 12.20
C ASP A 91 -14.84 30.20 12.89
N GLY A 92 -15.30 30.17 14.14
CA GLY A 92 -15.40 28.93 14.89
C GLY A 92 -16.36 27.90 14.27
N GLY A 93 -17.40 28.35 13.54
CA GLY A 93 -18.36 27.47 12.86
C GLY A 93 -17.75 26.81 11.63
N ALA A 94 -17.05 27.58 10.81
CA ALA A 94 -16.32 27.08 9.65
C ALA A 94 -15.29 26.01 10.04
N ARG A 95 -14.59 26.14 11.18
CA ARG A 95 -13.70 25.08 11.69
C ARG A 95 -14.44 23.77 11.96
N SER A 96 -15.61 23.82 12.59
CA SER A 96 -16.44 22.63 12.83
C SER A 96 -16.87 21.98 11.52
N ASP A 97 -17.27 22.78 10.54
CA ASP A 97 -17.68 22.29 9.23
C ASP A 97 -16.52 21.62 8.48
N TYR A 98 -15.30 22.15 8.57
CA TYR A 98 -14.13 21.47 8.01
C TYR A 98 -13.78 20.18 8.74
N LEU A 99 -13.90 20.12 10.08
CA LEU A 99 -13.73 18.85 10.79
C LEU A 99 -14.72 17.79 10.30
N LYS A 100 -15.98 18.16 10.06
CA LYS A 100 -16.99 17.24 9.49
C LYS A 100 -16.68 16.87 8.04
N LYS A 101 -16.16 17.79 7.22
CA LYS A 101 -15.68 17.49 5.86
C LYS A 101 -14.51 16.53 5.87
N PHE A 102 -13.53 16.73 6.75
CA PHE A 102 -12.39 15.82 6.90
C PHE A 102 -12.82 14.46 7.42
N TYR A 103 -13.68 14.41 8.44
CA TYR A 103 -14.30 13.18 8.90
C TYR A 103 -14.98 12.47 7.73
N SER A 104 -15.82 13.18 6.99
CA SER A 104 -16.54 12.61 5.84
C SER A 104 -15.59 12.13 4.76
N ALA A 105 -14.51 12.83 4.42
CA ALA A 105 -13.56 12.38 3.40
C ALA A 105 -12.65 11.22 3.84
N ASN A 106 -12.61 10.89 5.15
CA ASN A 106 -11.87 9.74 5.70
C ASN A 106 -12.79 8.59 6.13
N THR A 107 -14.10 8.80 6.11
CA THR A 107 -15.14 7.81 6.48
C THR A 107 -16.20 7.64 5.39
N ARG A 108 -16.08 8.41 4.31
CA ARG A 108 -16.77 8.27 3.03
C ARG A 108 -15.82 8.69 1.92
N SER A 109 -15.99 8.10 0.75
CA SER A 109 -15.30 8.54 -0.46
C SER A 109 -16.08 9.55 -1.29
N ARG A 110 -17.38 9.74 -0.99
CA ARG A 110 -18.27 10.71 -1.62
C ARG A 110 -18.97 11.56 -0.57
N SER A 111 -19.04 12.84 -0.86
CA SER A 111 -19.81 13.82 -0.10
C SER A 111 -21.32 13.56 -0.21
N ASN A 112 -22.10 14.25 0.62
CA ASN A 112 -23.56 14.18 0.58
C ASN A 112 -24.17 14.62 -0.77
N THR A 113 -23.41 15.34 -1.61
CA THR A 113 -23.81 15.74 -2.96
C THR A 113 -23.30 14.77 -4.05
N GLY A 114 -22.72 13.64 -3.66
CA GLY A 114 -22.21 12.60 -4.56
C GLY A 114 -20.83 12.89 -5.16
N LEU A 115 -20.23 14.05 -4.88
CA LEU A 115 -18.88 14.38 -5.35
C LEU A 115 -17.84 13.55 -4.61
N LYS A 116 -16.89 12.96 -5.35
CA LYS A 116 -15.72 12.32 -4.76
C LYS A 116 -14.92 13.36 -3.98
N HIS A 117 -14.40 12.98 -2.82
CA HIS A 117 -13.55 13.85 -2.00
C HIS A 117 -12.45 13.07 -1.28
N GLU A 118 -11.39 13.78 -0.92
CA GLU A 118 -10.21 13.25 -0.21
C GLU A 118 -9.71 14.32 0.77
N ALA A 119 -9.00 13.90 1.82
CA ALA A 119 -8.41 14.83 2.79
C ALA A 119 -7.06 14.33 3.31
N CYS A 120 -6.11 15.24 3.50
CA CYS A 120 -4.79 14.96 4.05
C CYS A 120 -4.16 16.20 4.69
N PHE A 121 -2.93 16.07 5.19
CA PHE A 121 -2.11 17.19 5.65
C PHE A 121 -0.70 17.17 5.06
N GLU A 122 -0.04 18.31 5.05
CA GLU A 122 1.39 18.45 4.72
C GLU A 122 2.15 19.04 5.90
N GLY A 123 3.42 18.66 6.07
CA GLY A 123 4.18 18.84 7.32
C GLY A 123 4.14 17.60 8.21
N SER A 124 4.55 17.71 9.48
CA SER A 124 4.50 16.60 10.45
C SER A 124 3.20 16.62 11.26
N ALA A 125 2.66 15.45 11.61
CA ALA A 125 1.46 15.35 12.45
C ALA A 125 1.60 16.12 13.78
N GLN A 126 2.79 16.12 14.39
CA GLN A 126 3.08 16.87 15.61
C GLN A 126 3.01 18.39 15.37
N THR A 127 3.53 18.87 14.23
CA THR A 127 3.42 20.27 13.83
C THR A 127 1.96 20.67 13.65
N LEU A 128 1.15 19.84 12.97
CA LEU A 128 -0.28 20.11 12.78
C LEU A 128 -1.03 20.17 14.12
N GLN A 129 -0.75 19.22 15.01
CA GLN A 129 -1.31 19.20 16.37
C GLN A 129 -0.99 20.51 17.12
N ASN A 130 0.26 20.95 17.10
CA ASN A 130 0.70 22.15 17.81
C ASN A 130 0.17 23.46 17.20
N LEU A 131 -0.02 23.51 15.88
CA LEU A 131 -0.49 24.71 15.20
C LEU A 131 -2.02 24.81 15.17
N PHE A 132 -2.71 23.78 14.68
CA PHE A 132 -4.15 23.83 14.38
C PHE A 132 -5.01 23.40 15.57
N PHE A 133 -4.49 22.54 16.45
CA PHE A 133 -5.29 21.87 17.48
C PHE A 133 -4.76 22.09 18.90
N ASN A 134 -3.90 23.10 19.10
CA ASN A 134 -3.42 23.47 20.43
C ASN A 134 -4.54 24.14 21.23
N SER A 135 -5.01 23.44 22.27
CA SER A 135 -6.09 23.91 23.16
C SER A 135 -5.71 25.11 24.01
N ASN A 136 -4.42 25.45 24.10
CA ASN A 136 -3.93 26.63 24.82
C ASN A 136 -3.96 27.90 23.96
N ASP A 137 -4.16 27.78 22.64
CA ASP A 137 -4.35 28.93 21.76
C ASP A 137 -5.85 29.18 21.55
N PRO A 138 -6.43 30.26 22.12
CA PRO A 138 -7.85 30.56 21.97
C PRO A 138 -8.27 30.82 20.51
N LYS A 139 -7.31 31.14 19.62
CA LYS A 139 -7.58 31.29 18.18
C LYS A 139 -7.97 29.96 17.52
N ASN A 140 -7.63 28.84 18.13
CA ASN A 140 -7.99 27.50 17.64
C ASN A 140 -9.33 27.00 18.16
N LYS A 141 -10.08 27.80 18.94
CA LYS A 141 -11.38 27.41 19.48
C LYS A 141 -12.37 27.10 18.35
N ILE A 142 -13.07 25.97 18.46
CA ILE A 142 -14.01 25.45 17.48
C ILE A 142 -15.42 25.58 18.06
N ALA A 143 -16.32 26.25 17.34
CA ALA A 143 -17.70 26.36 17.77
C ALA A 143 -18.40 24.99 17.70
N PHE A 144 -19.43 24.80 18.52
CA PHE A 144 -20.25 23.57 18.58
C PHE A 144 -19.52 22.30 19.05
N VAL A 145 -18.18 22.31 19.14
CA VAL A 145 -17.41 21.23 19.76
C VAL A 145 -17.44 21.36 21.28
N ILE A 146 -17.80 20.28 21.99
CA ILE A 146 -17.79 20.23 23.44
C ILE A 146 -16.35 20.45 23.94
N GLY A 147 -16.18 21.37 24.89
CA GLY A 147 -14.86 21.82 25.35
C GLY A 147 -14.15 22.80 24.41
N GLY A 148 -14.72 23.06 23.22
CA GLY A 148 -14.21 24.04 22.26
C GLY A 148 -13.00 23.60 21.44
N TYR A 149 -12.52 22.36 21.57
CA TYR A 149 -11.33 21.87 20.88
C TYR A 149 -11.47 20.41 20.48
N ALA A 150 -10.92 20.04 19.32
CA ALA A 150 -10.74 18.64 18.95
C ALA A 150 -9.53 18.04 19.71
N ARG A 151 -9.67 16.81 20.20
CA ARG A 151 -8.57 16.05 20.79
C ARG A 151 -7.78 15.38 19.66
N THR A 152 -6.46 15.49 19.71
CA THR A 152 -5.59 14.96 18.67
C THR A 152 -4.44 14.11 19.22
N ARG A 153 -3.96 13.16 18.41
CA ARG A 153 -2.79 12.32 18.69
C ARG A 153 -1.99 12.10 17.41
N SER A 154 -0.76 12.57 17.38
CA SER A 154 0.17 12.32 16.28
C SER A 154 0.82 10.95 16.38
N SER A 155 0.99 10.27 15.24
CA SER A 155 1.89 9.12 15.13
C SER A 155 3.34 9.53 15.35
N GLN A 156 4.18 8.63 15.88
CA GLN A 156 5.58 8.93 16.14
C GLN A 156 6.39 9.17 14.87
N ASP A 157 6.00 8.56 13.75
CA ASP A 157 6.61 8.81 12.44
C ASP A 157 6.13 10.12 11.78
N GLY A 158 5.18 10.82 12.41
CA GLY A 158 4.66 12.10 11.94
C GLY A 158 3.74 12.01 10.72
N LEU A 159 3.37 10.81 10.27
CA LEU A 159 2.62 10.58 9.02
C LEU A 159 1.10 10.45 9.21
N ALA A 160 0.60 10.30 10.44
CA ALA A 160 -0.82 10.21 10.74
C ALA A 160 -1.21 11.05 11.95
N LEU A 161 -2.41 11.66 11.89
CA LEU A 161 -3.00 12.43 12.98
C LEU A 161 -4.39 11.87 13.30
N GLY A 162 -4.55 11.28 14.48
CA GLY A 162 -5.86 10.92 15.01
C GLY A 162 -6.58 12.17 15.52
N ILE A 163 -7.86 12.34 15.15
CA ILE A 163 -8.68 13.50 15.51
C ILE A 163 -10.02 13.00 16.04
N SER A 164 -10.38 13.40 17.26
CA SER A 164 -11.69 13.13 17.85
C SER A 164 -12.33 14.38 18.43
N PHE A 165 -13.64 14.50 18.30
CA PHE A 165 -14.42 15.60 18.86
C PHE A 165 -15.87 15.19 19.04
N THR A 166 -16.60 15.90 19.89
CA THR A 166 -18.06 15.71 20.06
C THR A 166 -18.74 17.01 19.71
N GLU A 167 -19.67 16.98 18.76
CA GLU A 167 -20.49 18.15 18.41
C GLU A 167 -21.77 18.17 19.25
N GLN A 168 -22.11 19.34 19.76
CA GLN A 168 -23.39 19.63 20.41
C GLN A 168 -24.32 20.29 19.39
N LEU A 169 -25.24 19.51 18.82
CA LEU A 169 -26.28 20.05 17.95
C LEU A 169 -27.24 20.91 18.79
N LYS A 170 -27.68 22.05 18.25
CA LYS A 170 -28.59 22.97 18.94
C LYS A 170 -29.93 22.27 19.21
N GLY A 171 -30.19 21.95 20.47
CA GLY A 171 -31.37 21.19 20.89
C GLY A 171 -31.38 19.71 20.47
N GLY A 172 -30.25 19.18 20.00
CA GLY A 172 -30.09 17.80 19.55
C GLY A 172 -29.14 16.97 20.43
N PRO A 173 -29.01 15.66 20.14
CA PRO A 173 -28.08 14.79 20.85
C PRO A 173 -26.63 15.19 20.59
N GLN A 174 -25.75 14.79 21.50
CA GLN A 174 -24.30 14.86 21.29
C GLN A 174 -23.88 13.84 20.24
N GLN A 175 -23.06 14.25 19.29
CA GLN A 175 -22.58 13.37 18.23
C GLN A 175 -21.05 13.25 18.31
N PRO A 176 -20.51 12.05 18.64
CA PRO A 176 -19.08 11.81 18.64
C PRO A 176 -18.57 11.60 17.21
N PHE A 177 -17.35 12.09 16.94
CA PHE A 177 -16.63 11.90 15.70
C PHE A 177 -15.21 11.45 16.00
N PHE A 178 -14.71 10.51 15.20
CA PHE A 178 -13.32 10.09 15.21
C PHE A 178 -12.86 9.70 13.82
N PHE A 179 -11.70 10.20 13.40
CA PHE A 179 -11.06 9.82 12.15
C PHE A 179 -9.54 10.00 12.24
N ARG A 180 -8.83 9.48 11.24
CA ARG A 180 -7.39 9.67 11.09
C ARG A 180 -7.12 10.42 9.80
N LEU A 181 -6.39 11.50 9.88
CA LEU A 181 -5.90 12.23 8.72
C LEU A 181 -4.49 11.74 8.40
N GLN A 182 -4.20 11.39 7.15
CA GLN A 182 -2.87 10.96 6.71
C GLN A 182 -2.10 12.14 6.10
N ASN A 183 -0.77 12.09 6.14
CA ASN A 183 0.05 13.01 5.39
C ASN A 183 -0.18 12.78 3.88
N CYS A 184 -0.25 13.85 3.07
CA CYS A 184 -0.57 13.78 1.65
C CYS A 184 0.44 12.96 0.83
N ARG A 185 1.64 12.72 1.36
CA ARG A 185 2.71 11.91 0.76
C ARG A 185 2.80 10.50 1.35
N SER A 186 1.87 10.15 2.24
CA SER A 186 1.87 8.88 2.97
C SER A 186 0.56 8.12 2.76
N GLY A 187 0.63 6.79 2.88
CA GLY A 187 -0.55 5.92 2.80
C GLY A 187 -0.69 5.19 1.46
N LYS A 188 -1.75 4.39 1.36
CA LYS A 188 -2.02 3.51 0.21
C LYS A 188 -2.67 4.24 -0.98
N ALA A 189 -3.29 5.40 -0.72
CA ALA A 189 -3.89 6.27 -1.71
C ALA A 189 -3.11 7.59 -1.75
N GLU A 190 -2.18 7.72 -2.69
CA GLU A 190 -1.58 9.02 -3.00
C GLU A 190 -2.70 9.92 -3.54
N ILE A 191 -3.01 10.98 -2.79
CA ILE A 191 -3.97 12.00 -3.22
C ILE A 191 -3.33 12.73 -4.40
N GLY A 192 -3.85 12.46 -5.59
CA GLY A 192 -3.55 13.25 -6.77
C GLY A 192 -2.19 13.00 -7.43
N GLU A 193 -1.94 11.77 -7.90
CA GLU A 193 -1.28 11.64 -9.21
C GLU A 193 -2.24 12.06 -10.34
N SER A 194 -2.72 13.30 -10.29
CA SER A 194 -3.47 13.97 -11.36
C SER A 194 -2.53 14.63 -12.39
N ARG A 195 -1.21 14.41 -12.26
CA ARG A 195 -0.24 14.81 -13.30
C ARG A 195 -0.24 13.87 -14.52
N ASP A 196 -0.77 12.65 -14.42
CA ASP A 196 -1.04 11.83 -15.61
C ASP A 196 -2.38 12.23 -16.24
N ARG A 197 -2.33 13.32 -17.01
CA ARG A 197 -3.36 13.69 -17.99
C ARG A 197 -3.43 12.61 -19.06
N ARG A 198 -4.22 11.56 -18.86
CA ARG A 198 -4.84 10.70 -19.90
C ARG A 198 -5.56 9.52 -19.23
N LEU A 199 -6.73 9.75 -18.66
CA LEU A 199 -7.70 8.68 -18.44
C LEU A 199 -9.02 9.07 -19.10
N GLY A 200 -9.49 8.20 -19.99
CA GLY A 200 -10.62 8.40 -20.88
C GLY A 200 -11.94 8.61 -20.14
N GLN A 201 -12.85 9.30 -20.82
CA GLN A 201 -14.00 9.99 -20.27
C GLN A 201 -15.27 9.13 -20.11
N ASN A 202 -15.24 7.81 -20.35
CA ASN A 202 -16.44 7.13 -20.87
C ASN A 202 -17.11 6.02 -20.04
N ASP A 203 -16.76 5.76 -18.77
CA ASP A 203 -17.39 4.65 -18.02
C ASP A 203 -18.17 5.04 -16.75
N PHE A 204 -18.53 6.32 -16.57
CA PHE A 204 -19.24 6.76 -15.36
C PHE A 204 -20.61 7.36 -15.67
N ALA A 205 -21.51 6.49 -16.12
CA ALA A 205 -22.93 6.76 -16.10
C ALA A 205 -23.64 5.61 -15.39
N GLU A 206 -23.66 5.64 -14.07
CA GLU A 206 -24.74 4.97 -13.34
C GLU A 206 -25.34 5.95 -12.33
N SER A 207 -26.56 6.34 -12.66
CA SER A 207 -27.45 7.19 -11.90
C SER A 207 -28.14 6.32 -10.85
N GLU A 208 -27.63 6.32 -9.61
CA GLU A 208 -28.43 5.88 -8.47
C GLU A 208 -28.95 7.11 -7.72
N THR A 209 -30.16 7.53 -8.08
CA THR A 209 -30.98 8.39 -7.24
C THR A 209 -31.71 7.56 -6.17
N ARG A 210 -31.61 8.09 -4.94
CA ARG A 210 -32.55 8.02 -3.80
C ARG A 210 -32.34 6.92 -2.75
N ARG A 211 -31.93 7.44 -1.58
CA ARG A 211 -31.76 6.87 -0.23
C ARG A 211 -30.43 6.17 -0.01
N LEU A 212 -29.45 7.00 0.34
CA LEU A 212 -28.26 6.61 1.09
C LEU A 212 -28.69 5.85 2.36
N PRO A 213 -28.01 4.75 2.72
CA PRO A 213 -28.13 4.17 4.05
C PRO A 213 -27.88 5.23 5.11
N ALA A 214 -28.56 5.11 6.26
CA ALA A 214 -28.23 5.93 7.42
C ALA A 214 -26.71 5.89 7.64
N ALA A 215 -26.14 7.04 8.04
CA ALA A 215 -24.77 7.07 8.54
C ALA A 215 -24.58 5.86 9.44
N VAL A 216 -23.57 5.03 9.17
CA VAL A 216 -23.16 3.98 10.12
C VAL A 216 -23.06 4.70 11.45
N GLU A 217 -24.03 4.45 12.33
CA GLU A 217 -23.95 4.92 13.71
C GLU A 217 -22.60 4.39 14.17
N SER A 218 -21.69 5.31 14.49
CA SER A 218 -20.48 4.93 15.19
C SER A 218 -20.97 4.28 16.48
N SER A 219 -21.11 2.96 16.45
CA SER A 219 -21.59 2.21 17.59
C SER A 219 -20.72 2.64 18.77
N ASN A 220 -21.35 2.97 19.89
CA ASN A 220 -20.72 3.28 21.16
C ASN A 220 -19.88 2.10 21.74
N ALA A 221 -19.38 1.19 20.90
CA ALA A 221 -18.44 0.17 21.26
C ALA A 221 -17.08 0.83 21.47
N MET A 222 -16.67 0.94 22.73
CA MET A 222 -15.25 1.04 23.08
C MET A 222 -14.52 -0.09 22.32
N PRO A 223 -13.68 0.22 21.34
CA PRO A 223 -13.13 -0.77 20.42
C PRO A 223 -12.29 -1.74 21.22
N GLY A 224 -12.43 -3.03 20.95
CA GLY A 224 -11.65 -4.05 21.64
C GLY A 224 -10.20 -3.98 21.20
N LYS A 225 -9.42 -3.05 21.78
CA LYS A 225 -7.95 -2.93 21.78
C LYS A 225 -7.22 -3.41 20.51
N GLY A 226 -7.73 -3.18 19.30
CA GLY A 226 -7.07 -3.68 18.08
C GLY A 226 -7.38 -5.12 17.66
N PHE A 227 -8.23 -5.86 18.39
CA PHE A 227 -8.45 -7.30 18.17
C PHE A 227 -9.85 -7.65 17.67
N MET A 228 -10.84 -6.76 17.81
CA MET A 228 -12.21 -6.99 17.36
C MET A 228 -12.43 -6.51 15.93
N ILE A 229 -13.36 -7.15 15.22
CA ILE A 229 -13.78 -6.74 13.87
C ILE A 229 -14.90 -5.72 14.01
N GLU A 230 -14.70 -4.53 13.43
CA GLU A 230 -15.66 -3.42 13.48
C GLU A 230 -16.73 -3.53 12.38
N ASP A 231 -16.38 -4.12 11.23
CA ASP A 231 -17.31 -4.29 10.11
C ASP A 231 -18.44 -5.24 10.48
N GLN A 232 -19.67 -4.89 10.07
CA GLN A 232 -20.88 -5.68 10.28
C GLN A 232 -21.54 -5.89 8.92
N VAL A 233 -21.87 -7.13 8.60
CA VAL A 233 -22.53 -7.48 7.34
C VAL A 233 -23.75 -8.34 7.63
N GLN A 234 -24.88 -7.97 7.02
CA GLN A 234 -26.07 -8.80 7.00
C GLN A 234 -25.93 -9.83 5.87
N LEU A 235 -25.78 -11.10 6.24
CA LEU A 235 -25.68 -12.18 5.27
C LEU A 235 -27.08 -12.67 4.88
N PRO A 236 -27.31 -13.05 3.61
CA PRO A 236 -28.55 -13.71 3.19
C PRO A 236 -28.82 -14.97 4.03
N ALA A 237 -30.08 -15.26 4.31
CA ALA A 237 -30.49 -16.46 5.04
C ALA A 237 -29.96 -17.72 4.32
N GLY A 238 -29.37 -18.65 5.08
CA GLY A 238 -28.77 -19.88 4.54
C GLY A 238 -27.38 -19.70 3.90
N SER A 239 -26.80 -18.49 3.95
CA SER A 239 -25.41 -18.25 3.52
C SER A 239 -24.44 -19.17 4.27
N ARG A 240 -23.48 -19.74 3.52
CA ARG A 240 -22.39 -20.57 4.05
C ARG A 240 -21.06 -19.79 4.15
N LEU A 241 -21.11 -18.47 4.03
CA LEU A 241 -19.93 -17.62 4.11
C LEU A 241 -19.34 -17.65 5.54
N PRO A 242 -18.01 -17.57 5.68
CA PRO A 242 -17.39 -17.49 7.00
C PRO A 242 -17.71 -16.16 7.69
N ALA A 243 -17.57 -16.15 9.01
CA ALA A 243 -17.43 -14.93 9.78
C ALA A 243 -15.97 -14.82 10.19
N PHE A 244 -15.30 -13.75 9.78
CA PHE A 244 -13.88 -13.59 10.04
C PHE A 244 -13.63 -13.45 11.54
N SER A 245 -12.65 -14.20 12.03
CA SER A 245 -12.11 -14.05 13.37
C SER A 245 -10.62 -13.83 13.27
N LEU A 246 -10.10 -12.85 14.01
CA LEU A 246 -8.67 -12.59 14.07
C LEU A 246 -7.97 -13.68 14.88
N ARG A 247 -7.26 -14.61 14.22
CA ARG A 247 -6.34 -15.52 14.92
C ARG A 247 -5.21 -14.70 15.58
N SER A 248 -5.32 -14.52 16.90
CA SER A 248 -4.54 -13.57 17.71
C SER A 248 -4.15 -14.13 19.08
N ASP A 249 -4.29 -15.45 19.26
CA ASP A 249 -3.80 -16.28 20.36
C ASP A 249 -2.30 -16.56 20.23
N TYR A 250 -1.49 -15.51 20.10
CA TYR A 250 -0.06 -15.61 19.76
C TYR A 250 0.77 -16.45 20.76
N ASP A 251 0.32 -16.51 22.02
CA ASP A 251 0.86 -17.37 23.08
C ASP A 251 0.69 -18.86 22.81
N ARG A 252 -0.21 -19.24 21.90
CA ARG A 252 -0.43 -20.62 21.44
C ARG A 252 0.32 -20.95 20.15
N ALA A 253 1.16 -20.03 19.65
CA ALA A 253 1.98 -20.27 18.48
C ALA A 253 3.03 -21.36 18.76
N MET A 254 2.69 -22.60 18.41
CA MET A 254 3.60 -23.74 18.48
C MET A 254 4.62 -23.66 17.36
N LEU A 255 5.91 -23.66 17.70
CA LEU A 255 6.98 -23.74 16.72
C LEU A 255 7.40 -25.19 16.52
N SER A 256 7.54 -25.60 15.26
CA SER A 256 8.14 -26.87 14.89
C SER A 256 9.46 -26.66 14.16
N SER A 257 10.36 -27.65 14.22
CA SER A 257 11.57 -27.66 13.39
C SER A 257 11.26 -27.66 11.88
N SER A 258 10.04 -28.07 11.49
CA SER A 258 9.57 -28.06 10.11
C SER A 258 9.01 -26.69 9.64
N ASP A 259 9.05 -25.66 10.50
CA ASP A 259 8.55 -24.30 10.17
C ASP A 259 9.57 -23.46 9.38
N ARG A 260 10.77 -24.00 9.12
CA ARG A 260 11.86 -23.36 8.37
C ARG A 260 12.45 -24.33 7.33
N PRO A 261 11.65 -24.91 6.41
CA PRO A 261 12.12 -25.94 5.48
C PRO A 261 13.11 -25.41 4.43
N TRP A 262 13.19 -24.09 4.26
CA TRP A 262 14.09 -23.43 3.32
C TRP A 262 15.50 -23.15 3.88
N ALA A 263 15.78 -23.53 5.14
CA ALA A 263 17.05 -23.22 5.77
C ALA A 263 18.24 -23.73 4.93
N GLY A 264 19.23 -22.87 4.69
CA GLY A 264 20.45 -23.21 3.96
C GLY A 264 20.32 -23.29 2.43
N MET A 265 19.12 -23.09 1.86
CA MET A 265 18.92 -23.08 0.40
C MET A 265 19.75 -21.99 -0.28
N ASP A 266 20.16 -22.25 -1.52
CA ASP A 266 20.85 -21.27 -2.36
C ASP A 266 19.87 -20.64 -3.34
N ILE A 267 19.67 -19.33 -3.22
CA ILE A 267 18.73 -18.56 -4.05
C ILE A 267 19.44 -17.57 -4.98
N ARG A 268 20.76 -17.72 -5.17
CA ARG A 268 21.55 -16.84 -6.04
C ARG A 268 21.38 -17.15 -7.52
N THR A 269 20.91 -18.35 -7.85
CA THR A 269 20.58 -18.77 -9.21
C THR A 269 19.07 -18.78 -9.42
N GLU A 270 18.63 -18.65 -10.67
CA GLU A 270 17.21 -18.73 -11.00
C GLU A 270 16.59 -20.07 -10.61
N GLU A 271 17.28 -21.18 -10.85
CA GLU A 271 16.83 -22.52 -10.47
C GLU A 271 16.61 -22.63 -8.95
N GLY A 272 17.59 -22.23 -8.14
CA GLY A 272 17.50 -22.29 -6.68
C GLY A 272 16.43 -21.35 -6.13
N ALA A 273 16.31 -20.15 -6.71
CA ALA A 273 15.25 -19.20 -6.38
C ALA A 273 13.85 -19.74 -6.75
N ALA A 274 13.70 -20.42 -7.89
CA ALA A 274 12.42 -21.03 -8.30
C ALA A 274 12.03 -22.21 -7.41
N GLN A 275 13.00 -23.06 -7.02
CA GLN A 275 12.78 -24.13 -6.03
C GLN A 275 12.34 -23.55 -4.68
N PHE A 276 13.00 -22.49 -4.22
CA PHE A 276 12.63 -21.77 -3.00
C PHE A 276 11.21 -21.19 -3.10
N ALA A 277 10.85 -20.55 -4.23
CA ALA A 277 9.52 -20.00 -4.46
C ALA A 277 8.41 -21.06 -4.43
N LEU A 278 8.64 -22.23 -5.04
CA LEU A 278 7.67 -23.33 -4.98
C LEU A 278 7.56 -23.91 -3.57
N LEU A 279 8.68 -24.03 -2.85
CA LEU A 279 8.71 -24.54 -1.47
C LEU A 279 7.89 -23.66 -0.53
N VAL A 280 8.11 -22.34 -0.54
CA VAL A 280 7.39 -21.41 0.36
C VAL A 280 5.92 -21.27 -0.03
N GLN A 281 5.59 -21.32 -1.33
CA GLN A 281 4.20 -21.37 -1.80
C GLN A 281 3.48 -22.62 -1.28
N LYS A 282 4.10 -23.80 -1.43
CA LYS A 282 3.60 -25.06 -0.88
C LYS A 282 3.42 -24.99 0.63
N HIS A 283 4.43 -24.46 1.33
CA HIS A 283 4.44 -24.34 2.78
C HIS A 283 3.25 -23.52 3.31
N PHE A 284 2.91 -22.43 2.61
CA PHE A 284 1.73 -21.64 2.94
C PHE A 284 0.42 -22.33 2.59
N TYR A 285 0.30 -22.90 1.38
CA TYR A 285 -0.94 -23.50 0.92
C TYR A 285 -1.34 -24.76 1.69
N GLU A 286 -0.38 -25.54 2.18
CA GLU A 286 -0.65 -26.75 2.95
C GLU A 286 -1.45 -26.43 4.24
N GLY A 287 -2.72 -26.85 4.27
CA GLY A 287 -3.64 -26.59 5.37
C GLY A 287 -4.29 -25.20 5.35
N MET A 288 -3.89 -24.29 4.46
CA MET A 288 -4.60 -23.02 4.21
C MET A 288 -5.51 -23.12 2.99
N ALA A 289 -4.98 -23.54 1.84
CA ALA A 289 -5.71 -23.58 0.57
C ALA A 289 -6.36 -24.95 0.27
N THR A 290 -6.25 -25.90 1.20
CA THR A 290 -6.72 -27.29 1.06
C THR A 290 -7.77 -27.65 2.12
N GLN A 291 -8.45 -26.66 2.71
CA GLN A 291 -9.42 -26.87 3.79
C GLN A 291 -10.76 -27.36 3.24
N ASP A 292 -11.19 -26.81 2.11
CA ASP A 292 -12.40 -27.20 1.39
C ASP A 292 -12.19 -26.99 -0.11
N SER A 293 -12.06 -28.09 -0.85
CA SER A 293 -11.88 -28.05 -2.31
C SER A 293 -13.18 -27.74 -3.06
N SER A 294 -14.34 -27.84 -2.40
CA SER A 294 -15.66 -27.61 -3.00
C SER A 294 -16.18 -26.19 -2.79
N ASN A 295 -15.64 -25.48 -1.78
CA ASN A 295 -16.05 -24.12 -1.45
C ASN A 295 -14.84 -23.23 -1.18
N SER A 296 -14.54 -22.32 -2.11
CA SER A 296 -13.42 -21.39 -1.98
C SER A 296 -13.55 -20.47 -0.77
N ASP A 297 -14.76 -20.06 -0.39
CA ASP A 297 -14.99 -19.20 0.77
C ASP A 297 -14.60 -19.87 2.10
N ARG A 298 -14.30 -21.17 2.10
CA ARG A 298 -13.94 -21.96 3.29
C ARG A 298 -12.45 -22.33 3.38
N ASN A 299 -11.61 -21.76 2.51
CA ASN A 299 -10.16 -21.84 2.62
C ASN A 299 -9.55 -20.57 3.25
N PHE A 300 -8.27 -20.67 3.59
CA PHE A 300 -7.43 -19.65 4.22
C PHE A 300 -7.94 -19.16 5.58
N ILE A 301 -8.76 -19.98 6.25
CA ILE A 301 -9.19 -19.73 7.63
C ILE A 301 -8.05 -20.21 8.53
N ALA A 302 -7.26 -19.28 9.06
CA ALA A 302 -6.06 -19.60 9.82
C ALA A 302 -6.35 -20.58 10.97
N GLN A 303 -7.48 -20.41 11.67
CA GLN A 303 -7.92 -21.26 12.79
C GLN A 303 -8.10 -22.73 12.41
N ASN A 304 -8.45 -23.01 11.15
CA ASN A 304 -8.71 -24.36 10.68
C ASN A 304 -7.44 -25.06 10.17
N ASN A 305 -6.29 -24.37 10.15
CA ASN A 305 -5.04 -24.99 9.75
C ASN A 305 -4.48 -25.87 10.88
N GLY A 306 -4.65 -27.19 10.74
CA GLY A 306 -4.09 -28.20 11.64
C GLY A 306 -2.65 -28.62 11.32
N LYS A 307 -2.04 -28.07 10.25
CA LYS A 307 -0.65 -28.39 9.85
C LYS A 307 0.36 -27.41 10.43
N ARG A 308 0.04 -26.11 10.39
CA ARG A 308 0.93 -25.04 10.86
C ARG A 308 0.16 -23.90 11.49
N TYR A 309 0.83 -23.24 12.42
CA TYR A 309 0.29 -22.06 13.07
C TYR A 309 0.42 -20.84 12.16
N TRP A 310 -0.72 -20.19 11.87
CA TRP A 310 -0.79 -18.91 11.19
C TRP A 310 -1.60 -17.93 12.02
N CYS A 311 -1.24 -16.65 12.01
CA CYS A 311 -2.00 -15.61 12.69
C CYS A 311 -2.06 -14.33 11.86
N HIS A 312 -2.76 -13.34 12.39
CA HIS A 312 -2.99 -12.06 11.73
C HIS A 312 -2.43 -10.90 12.57
N MET A 313 -2.08 -9.81 11.91
CA MET A 313 -1.73 -8.54 12.58
C MET A 313 -2.99 -7.91 13.22
N PRO A 314 -2.93 -7.48 14.51
CA PRO A 314 -4.01 -6.71 15.12
C PRO A 314 -3.99 -5.26 14.64
N TRP A 315 -4.95 -4.46 15.04
CA TRP A 315 -5.07 -3.03 14.70
C TRP A 315 -5.24 -2.76 13.20
N MET A 316 -5.76 -3.73 12.45
CA MET A 316 -6.00 -3.61 11.01
C MET A 316 -7.50 -3.50 10.67
N GLN A 317 -8.40 -3.53 11.65
CA GLN A 317 -9.85 -3.39 11.47
C GLN A 317 -10.34 -1.96 11.26
N VAL A 318 -9.43 -1.00 11.35
CA VAL A 318 -9.76 0.38 11.68
C VAL A 318 -10.14 1.19 10.44
N GLY A 319 -11.29 1.85 10.50
CA GLY A 319 -11.78 2.76 9.46
C GLY A 319 -12.14 2.05 8.16
N GLU A 320 -12.26 2.81 7.08
CA GLU A 320 -12.80 2.30 5.80
C GLU A 320 -11.92 1.26 5.12
N SER A 321 -10.61 1.36 5.34
CA SER A 321 -9.63 0.38 4.88
C SER A 321 -9.49 -0.81 5.84
N GLY A 322 -10.27 -0.82 6.92
CA GLY A 322 -10.28 -1.86 7.92
C GLY A 322 -10.69 -3.22 7.38
N ARG A 323 -10.45 -4.26 8.18
CA ARG A 323 -10.91 -5.63 7.89
C ARG A 323 -12.41 -5.69 7.59
N GLU A 324 -12.78 -6.41 6.54
CA GLU A 324 -14.17 -6.79 6.28
C GLU A 324 -14.58 -8.06 7.03
N ALA A 325 -15.89 -8.17 7.27
CA ALA A 325 -16.46 -9.11 8.24
C ALA A 325 -16.43 -10.60 7.83
N ILE A 326 -16.21 -10.92 6.54
CA ILE A 326 -16.35 -12.28 6.01
C ILE A 326 -15.01 -13.01 6.01
N HIS A 327 -14.00 -12.45 5.34
CA HIS A 327 -12.67 -13.03 5.17
C HIS A 327 -11.55 -12.22 5.86
N GLY A 328 -11.85 -11.03 6.41
CA GLY A 328 -10.87 -10.19 7.11
C GLY A 328 -10.00 -9.34 6.18
N LEU A 329 -10.41 -9.14 4.92
CA LEU A 329 -9.68 -8.36 3.93
C LEU A 329 -9.60 -6.87 4.33
N THR A 330 -8.44 -6.25 4.16
CA THR A 330 -8.26 -4.80 4.27
C THR A 330 -8.20 -4.17 2.88
N LYS A 331 -8.76 -2.97 2.73
CA LYS A 331 -8.66 -2.23 1.46
C LYS A 331 -7.20 -1.87 1.17
N GLU A 332 -6.81 -2.07 -0.07
CA GLU A 332 -5.50 -1.74 -0.60
C GLU A 332 -5.61 -0.53 -1.54
N ARG A 333 -4.65 -0.36 -2.45
CA ARG A 333 -4.74 0.65 -3.52
C ARG A 333 -5.84 0.25 -4.51
N ASP A 334 -6.41 1.24 -5.19
CA ASP A 334 -7.28 0.98 -6.34
C ASP A 334 -6.44 0.38 -7.50
N TYR A 335 -6.87 -0.78 -8.01
CA TYR A 335 -6.29 -1.47 -9.16
C TYR A 335 -6.31 -0.57 -10.40
N LYS A 336 -5.18 -0.54 -11.10
CA LYS A 336 -5.04 0.09 -12.41
C LYS A 336 -4.47 -0.92 -13.41
N PRO A 337 -4.89 -0.88 -14.68
CA PRO A 337 -4.29 -1.70 -15.71
C PRO A 337 -2.77 -1.52 -15.78
N SER A 338 -2.04 -2.62 -15.88
CA SER A 338 -0.59 -2.59 -15.95
C SER A 338 -0.13 -2.14 -17.34
N THR A 339 0.89 -1.30 -17.39
CA THR A 339 1.53 -0.87 -18.65
C THR A 339 2.67 -1.78 -19.06
N THR A 340 3.05 -2.74 -18.22
CA THR A 340 4.23 -3.60 -18.39
C THR A 340 3.88 -5.08 -18.40
N MET A 341 2.78 -5.48 -17.75
CA MET A 341 2.27 -6.85 -17.77
C MET A 341 1.11 -6.98 -18.76
N SER A 342 1.34 -7.60 -19.91
CA SER A 342 0.34 -7.78 -20.98
C SER A 342 -0.91 -8.54 -20.54
N LEU A 343 -0.78 -9.46 -19.58
CA LEU A 343 -1.94 -10.16 -19.00
C LEU A 343 -2.89 -9.22 -18.25
N TYR A 344 -2.40 -8.05 -17.82
CA TYR A 344 -3.10 -7.10 -16.97
C TYR A 344 -3.33 -5.73 -17.61
N SER A 345 -3.03 -5.56 -18.91
CA SER A 345 -3.11 -4.28 -19.61
C SER A 345 -4.51 -3.90 -20.12
N GLU A 346 -5.41 -4.87 -20.30
CA GLU A 346 -6.76 -4.67 -20.86
C GLU A 346 -7.88 -4.94 -19.83
N ASN A 347 -7.70 -4.48 -18.59
CA ASN A 347 -8.64 -4.72 -17.49
C ASN A 347 -9.41 -3.46 -17.11
N THR A 348 -10.55 -3.60 -16.44
CA THR A 348 -11.22 -2.45 -15.83
C THR A 348 -10.47 -2.00 -14.57
N THR A 349 -10.68 -0.76 -14.15
CA THR A 349 -10.24 -0.33 -12.82
C THR A 349 -11.07 -1.01 -11.73
N GLY A 350 -10.45 -1.36 -10.61
CA GLY A 350 -11.10 -1.99 -9.46
C GLY A 350 -10.45 -1.56 -8.16
N THR A 351 -10.86 -2.14 -7.04
CA THR A 351 -10.17 -1.99 -5.77
C THR A 351 -9.47 -3.26 -5.41
N ASP A 352 -8.22 -3.16 -4.98
CA ASP A 352 -7.54 -4.30 -4.39
C ASP A 352 -7.85 -4.40 -2.91
N TRP A 353 -7.95 -5.63 -2.44
CA TRP A 353 -8.26 -6.01 -1.06
C TRP A 353 -7.36 -7.16 -0.68
N GLY A 354 -6.78 -7.12 0.51
CA GLY A 354 -5.80 -8.13 0.89
C GLY A 354 -5.90 -8.56 2.34
N ILE A 355 -5.40 -9.75 2.62
CA ILE A 355 -5.23 -10.25 3.98
C ILE A 355 -3.82 -10.80 4.14
N GLY A 356 -3.21 -10.48 5.30
CA GLY A 356 -1.87 -10.89 5.66
C GLY A 356 -1.89 -11.97 6.76
N TYR A 357 -1.04 -12.97 6.58
CA TYR A 357 -0.79 -14.07 7.50
C TYR A 357 0.67 -14.07 7.93
N TYR A 358 0.93 -14.46 9.17
CA TYR A 358 2.27 -14.66 9.71
C TYR A 358 2.37 -16.08 10.24
N ASN A 359 3.48 -16.77 9.97
CA ASN A 359 3.71 -18.09 10.54
C ASN A 359 3.97 -18.01 12.04
N GLY A 360 4.09 -19.15 12.73
CA GLY A 360 4.28 -19.21 14.18
C GLY A 360 5.37 -18.27 14.72
N LYS A 361 6.54 -18.19 14.06
CA LYS A 361 7.62 -17.25 14.45
C LYS A 361 7.21 -15.79 14.32
N GLY A 362 6.55 -15.43 13.22
CA GLY A 362 5.98 -14.10 13.06
C GLY A 362 4.92 -13.78 14.12
N CYS A 363 4.09 -14.76 14.48
CA CYS A 363 3.08 -14.63 15.52
C CYS A 363 3.68 -14.33 16.89
N GLN A 364 4.75 -15.02 17.28
CA GLN A 364 5.43 -14.74 18.54
C GLN A 364 6.00 -13.32 18.59
N ALA A 365 6.59 -12.83 17.49
CA ALA A 365 7.06 -11.44 17.43
C ALA A 365 5.92 -10.42 17.59
N ILE A 366 4.77 -10.66 16.94
CA ILE A 366 3.57 -9.83 17.10
C ILE A 366 3.06 -9.87 18.55
N GLY A 367 3.00 -11.05 19.15
CA GLY A 367 2.57 -11.24 20.55
C GLY A 367 3.47 -10.55 21.58
N LYS A 368 4.79 -10.52 21.35
CA LYS A 368 5.73 -9.77 22.21
C LYS A 368 5.39 -8.26 22.25
N VAL A 369 4.87 -7.72 21.15
CA VAL A 369 4.52 -6.29 21.04
C VAL A 369 3.12 -6.00 21.56
N PHE A 370 2.10 -6.70 21.08
CA PHE A 370 0.70 -6.35 21.35
C PHE A 370 0.05 -7.17 22.48
N GLY A 371 0.65 -8.29 22.88
CA GLY A 371 -0.04 -9.32 23.65
C GLY A 371 -1.05 -10.10 22.80
N THR A 372 -1.82 -10.98 23.44
CA THR A 372 -2.87 -11.80 22.82
C THR A 372 -4.24 -11.16 23.05
N ALA A 373 -5.25 -11.40 22.21
CA ALA A 373 -6.60 -10.86 22.42
C ALA A 373 -7.20 -11.14 23.82
N GLY A 374 -6.93 -12.31 24.40
CA GLY A 374 -7.34 -12.67 25.77
C GLY A 374 -6.49 -12.05 26.88
N ASN A 375 -5.32 -11.51 26.56
CA ASN A 375 -4.45 -10.78 27.49
C ASN A 375 -3.68 -9.66 26.74
N PRO A 376 -4.39 -8.61 26.28
CA PRO A 376 -3.79 -7.59 25.44
C PRO A 376 -2.97 -6.62 26.29
N ARG A 377 -1.80 -6.22 25.81
CA ARG A 377 -0.98 -5.22 26.50
C ARG A 377 -1.71 -3.88 26.54
N GLY A 378 -1.63 -3.18 27.69
CA GLY A 378 -2.19 -1.83 27.82
C GLY A 378 -1.49 -0.81 26.93
N ALA A 379 -0.18 -0.99 26.72
CA ALA A 379 0.62 -0.27 25.75
C ALA A 379 1.50 -1.27 24.98
N PRO A 380 1.47 -1.29 23.64
CA PRO A 380 2.34 -2.13 22.85
C PRO A 380 3.81 -1.76 23.02
N ASP A 381 4.67 -2.78 23.00
CA ASP A 381 6.12 -2.64 23.13
C ASP A 381 6.78 -2.70 21.74
N PHE A 382 6.89 -1.55 21.09
CA PHE A 382 7.42 -1.48 19.72
C PHE A 382 8.92 -1.76 19.62
N ASP A 383 9.66 -1.76 20.73
CA ASP A 383 11.08 -2.15 20.73
C ASP A 383 11.26 -3.67 20.52
N GLN A 384 10.19 -4.44 20.78
CA GLN A 384 10.09 -5.87 20.53
C GLN A 384 9.63 -6.23 19.11
N ALA A 385 9.43 -5.24 18.21
CA ALA A 385 8.96 -5.46 16.84
C ALA A 385 10.07 -6.01 15.91
N ARG A 386 10.72 -7.10 16.34
CA ARG A 386 11.82 -7.77 15.67
C ARG A 386 11.40 -9.18 15.27
N PHE A 387 11.47 -9.49 13.98
CA PHE A 387 11.25 -10.85 13.50
C PHE A 387 12.55 -11.65 13.56
N GLU A 388 12.44 -12.92 13.92
CA GLU A 388 13.58 -13.84 13.98
C GLU A 388 13.72 -14.63 12.67
N ASP A 389 14.88 -15.25 12.47
CA ASP A 389 15.12 -16.22 11.39
C ASP A 389 14.04 -17.32 11.37
N GLY A 390 13.51 -17.58 10.18
CA GLY A 390 12.39 -18.48 9.93
C GLY A 390 11.03 -17.78 9.99
N THR A 391 10.97 -16.47 10.22
CA THR A 391 9.71 -15.72 10.07
C THR A 391 9.30 -15.71 8.60
N MET A 392 8.03 -15.99 8.36
CA MET A 392 7.39 -15.89 7.06
C MET A 392 6.09 -15.10 7.20
N SER A 393 5.88 -14.15 6.29
CA SER A 393 4.59 -13.49 6.12
C SER A 393 4.08 -13.70 4.71
N VAL A 394 2.76 -13.83 4.57
CA VAL A 394 2.09 -14.03 3.29
C VAL A 394 0.93 -13.07 3.18
N LYS A 395 0.83 -12.34 2.07
CA LYS A 395 -0.32 -11.52 1.74
C LYS A 395 -0.97 -12.09 0.49
N ILE A 396 -2.26 -12.38 0.55
CA ILE A 396 -3.06 -12.70 -0.64
C ILE A 396 -3.91 -11.48 -0.99
N LEU A 397 -4.01 -11.18 -2.28
CA LEU A 397 -4.64 -10.00 -2.82
C LEU A 397 -5.72 -10.39 -3.82
N PHE A 398 -6.87 -9.78 -3.63
CA PHE A 398 -8.04 -9.91 -4.46
C PHE A 398 -8.39 -8.56 -5.06
N THR A 399 -9.07 -8.57 -6.20
CA THR A 399 -9.55 -7.35 -6.85
C THR A 399 -11.03 -7.43 -7.18
N THR A 400 -11.69 -6.27 -7.19
CA THR A 400 -13.04 -6.10 -7.75
C THR A 400 -13.00 -5.77 -9.25
N ALA A 401 -11.81 -5.60 -9.84
CA ALA A 401 -11.66 -5.34 -11.26
C ALA A 401 -12.23 -6.51 -12.08
N GLN A 402 -12.82 -6.19 -13.24
CA GLN A 402 -13.15 -7.19 -14.23
C GLN A 402 -11.92 -7.42 -15.10
N LEU A 403 -11.41 -8.64 -15.02
CA LEU A 403 -10.18 -9.03 -15.65
C LEU A 403 -10.49 -9.86 -16.90
N LYS A 404 -10.11 -9.35 -18.07
CA LYS A 404 -10.45 -9.96 -19.36
C LYS A 404 -9.80 -11.33 -19.55
N ASN A 405 -8.59 -11.50 -19.01
CA ASN A 405 -7.74 -12.68 -19.19
C ASN A 405 -7.64 -13.57 -17.95
N THR A 406 -8.62 -13.56 -17.03
CA THR A 406 -8.51 -14.33 -15.78
C THR A 406 -9.72 -15.21 -15.46
N GLN A 407 -10.42 -15.67 -16.49
CA GLN A 407 -11.42 -16.71 -16.32
C GLN A 407 -10.79 -17.93 -15.62
N GLY A 408 -11.40 -18.37 -14.50
CA GLY A 408 -10.86 -19.44 -13.66
C GLY A 408 -9.96 -18.97 -12.50
N ALA A 409 -9.81 -17.66 -12.29
CA ALA A 409 -9.21 -17.14 -11.06
C ALA A 409 -9.94 -17.65 -9.82
N TYR A 410 -9.18 -17.83 -8.74
CA TYR A 410 -9.75 -18.18 -7.45
C TYR A 410 -10.58 -17.02 -6.90
N THR A 411 -11.79 -17.28 -6.41
CA THR A 411 -12.72 -16.23 -6.00
C THR A 411 -13.21 -16.38 -4.57
N TRP A 412 -13.55 -15.25 -3.97
CA TRP A 412 -14.29 -15.14 -2.73
C TRP A 412 -15.50 -14.22 -2.88
N ASN A 413 -16.52 -14.41 -2.05
CA ASN A 413 -17.60 -13.46 -1.86
C ASN A 413 -17.33 -12.61 -0.62
N ALA A 414 -16.96 -11.34 -0.80
CA ALA A 414 -16.51 -10.47 0.27
C ALA A 414 -17.37 -9.21 0.41
N ASN A 415 -17.41 -8.63 1.61
CA ASN A 415 -18.07 -7.34 1.85
C ASN A 415 -17.08 -6.20 1.55
N VAL A 416 -17.01 -5.75 0.29
CA VAL A 416 -15.97 -4.83 -0.17
C VAL A 416 -16.54 -3.62 -0.90
N SER A 417 -15.77 -2.52 -0.93
CA SER A 417 -16.15 -1.27 -1.63
C SER A 417 -15.41 -1.15 -2.96
N GLY A 418 -16.04 -0.55 -3.98
CA GLY A 418 -15.41 -0.27 -5.28
C GLY A 418 -14.52 0.99 -5.34
N VAL A 419 -14.03 1.32 -6.54
CA VAL A 419 -13.05 2.39 -6.80
C VAL A 419 -13.56 3.72 -6.28
N GLY A 420 -12.76 4.40 -5.46
CA GLY A 420 -13.21 5.65 -4.83
C GLY A 420 -14.58 5.55 -4.13
N SER A 421 -14.95 4.35 -3.66
CA SER A 421 -16.09 4.06 -2.79
C SER A 421 -15.59 3.56 -1.46
N THR A 422 -16.33 3.78 -0.38
CA THR A 422 -16.07 3.14 0.92
C THR A 422 -17.31 2.45 1.48
N ALA A 423 -18.45 2.66 0.83
CA ALA A 423 -19.62 1.81 1.00
C ALA A 423 -19.29 0.41 0.49
N ARG A 424 -19.39 -0.57 1.39
CA ARG A 424 -19.15 -1.98 1.10
C ARG A 424 -20.45 -2.64 0.66
N LYS A 425 -20.32 -3.63 -0.22
CA LYS A 425 -21.40 -4.54 -0.61
C LYS A 425 -20.83 -5.94 -0.77
N LEU A 426 -21.68 -6.94 -0.54
CA LEU A 426 -21.36 -8.32 -0.84
C LEU A 426 -21.19 -8.48 -2.36
N GLN A 427 -20.00 -8.86 -2.80
CA GLN A 427 -19.69 -9.08 -4.22
C GLN A 427 -18.50 -10.04 -4.38
N PRO A 428 -18.38 -10.71 -5.54
CA PRO A 428 -17.23 -11.56 -5.81
C PRO A 428 -15.96 -10.73 -5.99
N VAL A 429 -14.84 -11.26 -5.51
CA VAL A 429 -13.49 -10.72 -5.72
C VAL A 429 -12.55 -11.82 -6.24
N GLN A 430 -11.62 -11.47 -7.11
CA GLN A 430 -10.73 -12.41 -7.80
C GLN A 430 -9.32 -12.33 -7.24
N HIS A 431 -8.73 -13.47 -6.83
CA HIS A 431 -7.36 -13.55 -6.37
C HIS A 431 -6.40 -13.32 -7.53
N ILE A 432 -5.66 -12.21 -7.50
CA ILE A 432 -4.75 -11.82 -8.59
C ILE A 432 -3.28 -11.89 -8.24
N GLN A 433 -2.96 -11.78 -6.94
CA GLN A 433 -1.59 -11.63 -6.49
C GLN A 433 -1.42 -12.25 -5.11
N MET A 434 -0.23 -12.80 -4.88
CA MET A 434 0.21 -13.19 -3.55
C MET A 434 1.65 -12.73 -3.38
N ASP A 435 1.96 -12.18 -2.21
CA ASP A 435 3.31 -11.79 -1.83
C ASP A 435 3.73 -12.60 -0.62
N ILE A 436 4.97 -13.10 -0.64
CA ILE A 436 5.57 -13.83 0.46
C ILE A 436 6.85 -13.10 0.85
N SER A 437 7.03 -12.87 2.15
CA SER A 437 8.30 -12.41 2.71
C SER A 437 8.84 -13.45 3.68
N VAL A 438 10.14 -13.74 3.56
CA VAL A 438 10.86 -14.66 4.44
C VAL A 438 12.06 -13.94 5.02
N LYS A 439 12.24 -14.01 6.34
CA LYS A 439 13.45 -13.54 7.02
C LYS A 439 14.30 -14.73 7.42
N ASP A 440 15.48 -14.85 6.84
CA ASP A 440 16.34 -16.00 7.12
C ASP A 440 17.81 -15.76 6.72
N SER A 441 18.69 -15.66 7.70
CA SER A 441 20.14 -15.46 7.47
C SER A 441 20.87 -16.68 6.91
N SER A 442 20.26 -17.87 6.93
CA SER A 442 20.87 -19.09 6.39
C SER A 442 20.72 -19.24 4.88
N LEU A 443 19.80 -18.48 4.26
CA LEU A 443 19.61 -18.49 2.81
C LEU A 443 20.83 -17.88 2.11
N LYS A 444 21.49 -18.65 1.25
CA LYS A 444 22.60 -18.11 0.45
C LYS A 444 22.01 -17.18 -0.60
N GLY A 445 22.35 -15.89 -0.51
CA GLY A 445 21.78 -14.83 -1.37
C GLY A 445 20.88 -13.85 -0.63
N ALA A 446 20.40 -14.20 0.59
CA ALA A 446 19.81 -13.21 1.48
C ALA A 446 20.89 -12.22 1.93
N ARG A 447 20.51 -10.95 2.12
CA ARG A 447 21.48 -9.89 2.39
C ARG A 447 21.29 -9.28 3.80
N PRO A 448 22.34 -9.22 4.63
CA PRO A 448 22.25 -8.65 5.98
C PRO A 448 21.94 -7.15 6.02
N ASP A 449 22.28 -6.39 4.98
CA ASP A 449 22.05 -4.95 4.87
C ASP A 449 20.55 -4.56 4.76
N VAL A 450 19.72 -5.50 4.26
CA VAL A 450 18.24 -5.46 4.32
C VAL A 450 17.66 -6.37 5.40
N GLY A 451 18.46 -6.81 6.37
CA GLY A 451 17.99 -7.62 7.50
C GLY A 451 17.67 -9.07 7.15
N ASN A 452 18.24 -9.60 6.06
CA ASN A 452 18.02 -10.95 5.54
C ASN A 452 16.57 -11.23 5.11
N TRP A 453 15.84 -10.18 4.74
CA TRP A 453 14.53 -10.32 4.11
C TRP A 453 14.66 -10.69 2.64
N VAL A 454 13.85 -11.67 2.24
CA VAL A 454 13.68 -12.13 0.88
C VAL A 454 12.20 -11.98 0.53
N MET A 455 11.91 -11.26 -0.55
CA MET A 455 10.54 -11.05 -1.05
C MET A 455 10.31 -11.91 -2.28
N LEU A 456 9.11 -12.47 -2.38
CA LEU A 456 8.60 -13.22 -3.52
C LEU A 456 7.21 -12.70 -3.86
N THR A 457 6.90 -12.67 -5.15
CA THR A 457 5.58 -12.29 -5.65
C THR A 457 5.09 -13.35 -6.61
N TYR A 458 3.78 -13.56 -6.62
CA TYR A 458 3.08 -14.49 -7.47
C TYR A 458 1.89 -13.75 -8.08
N TYR A 459 1.54 -14.09 -9.31
CA TYR A 459 0.37 -13.52 -9.98
C TYR A 459 -0.45 -14.60 -10.66
N PHE A 460 -1.73 -14.35 -10.86
CA PHE A 460 -2.60 -15.27 -11.58
C PHE A 460 -2.24 -15.28 -13.08
N ASP A 461 -1.85 -16.43 -13.60
CA ASP A 461 -1.59 -16.66 -15.01
C ASP A 461 -2.41 -17.87 -15.47
N PRO A 462 -3.46 -17.69 -16.30
CA PRO A 462 -4.33 -18.79 -16.71
C PRO A 462 -3.59 -19.87 -17.51
N SER A 463 -2.42 -19.55 -18.09
CA SER A 463 -1.59 -20.49 -18.85
C SER A 463 -0.62 -21.28 -17.97
N TYR A 464 -0.36 -20.82 -16.74
CA TYR A 464 0.57 -21.48 -15.84
C TYR A 464 -0.04 -22.73 -15.22
N ASN A 465 0.71 -23.83 -15.22
CA ASN A 465 0.33 -25.07 -14.53
C ASN A 465 1.32 -25.31 -13.40
N SER A 466 0.90 -25.05 -12.16
CA SER A 466 1.77 -25.25 -11.00
C SER A 466 2.13 -26.73 -10.81
N PRO A 467 3.42 -27.05 -10.56
CA PRO A 467 3.82 -28.42 -10.22
C PRO A 467 3.24 -28.87 -8.86
N LEU A 468 2.72 -27.94 -8.04
CA LEU A 468 2.13 -28.24 -6.73
C LEU A 468 0.87 -29.11 -6.79
N GLN A 469 0.26 -29.28 -7.97
CA GLN A 469 -0.88 -30.19 -8.13
C GLN A 469 -0.54 -31.62 -7.71
N ARG A 470 0.71 -32.05 -7.91
CA ARG A 470 1.18 -33.39 -7.51
C ARG A 470 1.39 -33.51 -6.00
N ASP A 471 1.86 -32.43 -5.40
CA ASP A 471 2.28 -32.39 -4.00
C ASP A 471 1.12 -32.13 -3.03
N LEU A 472 0.11 -31.38 -3.48
CA LEU A 472 -1.05 -30.97 -2.70
C LEU A 472 -2.33 -31.32 -3.49
N PRO A 473 -2.71 -32.61 -3.57
CA PRO A 473 -3.96 -33.01 -4.21
C PRO A 473 -5.12 -32.39 -3.44
N GLY A 474 -5.94 -31.58 -4.11
CA GLY A 474 -7.03 -30.82 -3.48
C GLY A 474 -6.88 -29.31 -3.55
N LEU A 475 -5.75 -28.79 -4.06
CA LEU A 475 -5.68 -27.36 -4.38
C LEU A 475 -6.72 -26.97 -5.43
N PRO A 476 -7.49 -25.89 -5.20
CA PRO A 476 -8.39 -25.33 -6.20
C PRO A 476 -7.63 -24.98 -7.49
N SER A 477 -8.27 -25.21 -8.64
CA SER A 477 -7.66 -24.97 -9.96
C SER A 477 -7.14 -23.55 -10.12
N GLY A 478 -7.87 -22.55 -9.65
CA GLY A 478 -7.44 -21.14 -9.68
C GLY A 478 -6.18 -20.87 -8.85
N ILE A 479 -5.95 -21.60 -7.75
CA ILE A 479 -4.73 -21.48 -6.95
C ILE A 479 -3.53 -22.10 -7.69
N LEU A 480 -3.73 -23.19 -8.43
CA LEU A 480 -2.69 -23.80 -9.27
C LEU A 480 -2.24 -22.92 -10.45
N ARG A 481 -2.95 -21.81 -10.72
CA ARG A 481 -2.59 -20.79 -11.71
C ARG A 481 -1.76 -19.63 -11.11
N MET A 482 -1.47 -19.65 -9.81
CA MET A 482 -0.61 -18.65 -9.18
C MET A 482 0.85 -18.88 -9.55
N ARG A 483 1.32 -18.20 -10.59
CA ARG A 483 2.68 -18.28 -11.12
C ARG A 483 3.66 -17.51 -10.25
N PRO A 484 4.79 -18.11 -9.84
CA PRO A 484 5.86 -17.36 -9.19
C PRO A 484 6.49 -16.38 -10.17
N MET A 485 6.58 -15.12 -9.77
CA MET A 485 7.19 -14.04 -10.56
C MET A 485 8.70 -14.04 -10.45
N GLY A 486 9.23 -14.20 -9.24
CA GLY A 486 10.65 -14.05 -8.96
C GLY A 486 10.95 -13.89 -7.48
N VAL A 487 12.21 -13.56 -7.20
CA VAL A 487 12.75 -13.32 -5.86
C VAL A 487 13.51 -11.98 -5.84
N GLN A 488 13.37 -11.23 -4.76
CA GLN A 488 14.10 -9.99 -4.50
C GLN A 488 14.77 -10.03 -3.12
N THR A 489 16.08 -9.78 -3.09
CA THR A 489 16.91 -9.79 -1.86
C THR A 489 17.57 -8.45 -1.59
N GLY A 490 17.38 -7.46 -2.46
CA GLY A 490 17.92 -6.11 -2.33
C GLY A 490 17.15 -5.09 -3.17
N PHE A 491 17.62 -3.84 -3.13
CA PHE A 491 16.90 -2.75 -3.77
C PHE A 491 17.24 -2.60 -5.25
N GLY A 492 18.33 -3.15 -5.77
CA GLY A 492 18.81 -2.98 -7.15
C GLY A 492 18.00 -3.73 -8.23
N PRO A 493 18.03 -3.26 -9.49
CA PRO A 493 17.30 -3.90 -10.59
C PRO A 493 18.04 -5.13 -11.12
N PRO A 494 17.37 -6.02 -11.90
CA PRO A 494 17.97 -7.26 -12.40
C PRO A 494 19.22 -7.09 -13.28
N SER A 495 19.36 -5.94 -13.96
CA SER A 495 20.37 -5.72 -14.99
C SER A 495 21.54 -4.80 -14.60
N GLN A 496 21.52 -4.16 -13.42
CA GLN A 496 22.51 -3.12 -13.07
C GLN A 496 23.47 -3.49 -11.94
N SER A 497 23.45 -4.73 -11.45
CA SER A 497 24.30 -5.17 -10.33
C SER A 497 25.15 -6.39 -10.71
N THR A 498 26.41 -6.39 -10.26
CA THR A 498 27.30 -7.57 -10.31
C THR A 498 26.79 -8.71 -9.41
N GLN A 499 25.82 -8.41 -8.53
CA GLN A 499 25.08 -9.36 -7.70
C GLN A 499 23.58 -9.12 -7.94
N ARG A 500 22.93 -9.91 -8.80
CA ARG A 500 21.50 -9.74 -9.13
C ARG A 500 20.65 -9.72 -7.86
N GLU A 501 20.16 -8.54 -7.47
CA GLU A 501 19.35 -8.34 -6.26
C GLU A 501 17.86 -8.61 -6.48
N SER A 502 17.46 -8.72 -7.74
CA SER A 502 16.15 -9.18 -8.20
C SER A 502 16.35 -10.21 -9.31
N ILE A 503 15.69 -11.36 -9.20
CA ILE A 503 15.63 -12.39 -10.23
C ILE A 503 14.16 -12.52 -10.63
N ILE A 504 13.82 -12.15 -11.86
CA ILE A 504 12.51 -12.43 -12.46
C ILE A 504 12.63 -13.73 -13.24
N PHE A 505 11.75 -14.68 -12.97
CA PHE A 505 11.79 -16.00 -13.58
C PHE A 505 11.44 -15.96 -15.06
N GLN A 506 12.06 -16.84 -15.83
CA GLN A 506 11.87 -16.94 -17.27
C GLN A 506 10.38 -17.17 -17.59
N GLY A 507 9.87 -16.34 -18.50
CA GLY A 507 8.46 -16.35 -18.92
C GLY A 507 7.50 -15.70 -17.93
N SER A 508 7.96 -15.22 -16.77
CA SER A 508 7.15 -14.39 -15.87
C SER A 508 7.20 -12.91 -16.29
N GLN A 509 6.18 -12.16 -15.91
CA GLN A 509 6.08 -10.71 -16.15
C GLN A 509 6.15 -9.97 -14.82
N THR A 510 6.57 -8.70 -14.82
CA THR A 510 6.60 -7.89 -13.61
C THR A 510 6.15 -6.46 -13.85
N ASN A 511 5.50 -5.88 -12.83
CA ASN A 511 5.02 -4.50 -12.85
C ASN A 511 6.06 -3.51 -12.30
N GLY A 512 7.23 -3.97 -11.85
CA GLY A 512 8.11 -3.16 -11.01
C GLY A 512 9.01 -2.20 -11.76
N PHE A 513 9.37 -1.13 -11.08
CA PHE A 513 10.23 -0.09 -11.63
C PHE A 513 11.59 -0.66 -12.02
N LEU A 514 11.99 -0.44 -13.28
CA LEU A 514 13.20 -1.00 -13.90
C LEU A 514 13.26 -2.55 -13.87
N GLY A 515 12.11 -3.21 -13.98
CA GLY A 515 12.02 -4.66 -14.03
C GLY A 515 12.23 -5.36 -12.69
N ARG A 516 12.14 -4.63 -11.56
CA ARG A 516 12.18 -5.21 -10.22
C ARG A 516 10.90 -5.98 -9.90
N LEU A 517 10.96 -6.83 -8.88
CA LEU A 517 9.81 -7.63 -8.43
C LEU A 517 8.67 -6.72 -7.93
N ASN A 518 7.52 -6.79 -8.60
CA ASN A 518 6.31 -6.07 -8.23
C ASN A 518 5.11 -6.69 -8.94
N GLY A 519 4.01 -6.90 -8.21
CA GLY A 519 2.83 -7.56 -8.75
C GLY A 519 1.86 -6.60 -9.46
N PRO A 520 0.81 -7.16 -10.10
CA PRO A 520 -0.19 -6.39 -10.84
C PRO A 520 -1.03 -5.43 -9.97
N ALA A 521 -1.17 -5.70 -8.67
CA ALA A 521 -1.90 -4.84 -7.73
C ALA A 521 -1.03 -3.68 -7.18
N ASP A 522 0.28 -3.71 -7.44
CA ASP A 522 1.24 -2.79 -6.83
C ASP A 522 1.47 -1.51 -7.65
N ASN A 523 2.10 -0.50 -7.03
CA ASN A 523 2.48 0.71 -7.75
C ASN A 523 3.67 0.44 -8.70
N PRO A 524 3.54 0.66 -10.02
CA PRO A 524 4.63 0.40 -10.97
C PRO A 524 5.88 1.26 -10.77
N LYS A 525 5.79 2.32 -9.95
CA LYS A 525 6.92 3.18 -9.59
C LYS A 525 7.80 2.58 -8.48
N SER A 526 7.42 1.45 -7.90
CA SER A 526 8.14 0.82 -6.78
C SER A 526 8.53 -0.65 -7.07
N SER A 527 9.01 -1.33 -6.04
CA SER A 527 9.14 -2.79 -5.95
C SER A 527 8.60 -3.27 -4.61
N CYS A 528 8.28 -4.56 -4.48
CA CYS A 528 7.76 -5.12 -3.22
C CYS A 528 8.71 -4.83 -2.05
N LEU A 529 10.01 -5.10 -2.21
CA LEU A 529 10.98 -4.83 -1.14
C LEU A 529 11.15 -3.32 -0.88
N SER A 530 11.11 -2.47 -1.92
CA SER A 530 11.18 -1.00 -1.80
C SER A 530 10.02 -0.43 -0.98
N CYS A 531 8.79 -0.82 -1.32
CA CYS A 531 7.58 -0.44 -0.60
C CYS A 531 7.66 -0.89 0.87
N HIS A 532 8.05 -2.14 1.11
CA HIS A 532 8.09 -2.70 2.46
C HIS A 532 9.26 -2.16 3.30
N GLY A 533 10.40 -1.83 2.68
CA GLY A 533 11.53 -1.21 3.38
C GLY A 533 11.18 0.14 4.00
N THR A 534 10.26 0.89 3.39
CA THR A 534 9.77 2.16 3.97
C THR A 534 8.83 1.99 5.17
N ALA A 535 8.44 0.76 5.52
CA ALA A 535 7.52 0.54 6.62
C ALA A 535 8.05 1.14 7.94
N GLY A 536 7.26 2.03 8.54
CA GLY A 536 7.61 2.68 9.81
C GLY A 536 8.62 3.83 9.68
N LEU A 537 8.93 4.26 8.46
CA LEU A 537 9.84 5.38 8.18
C LEU A 537 9.05 6.58 7.67
N GLY A 538 9.63 7.78 7.82
CA GLY A 538 9.09 9.04 7.27
C GLY A 538 9.26 9.18 5.74
N VAL A 539 9.61 8.09 5.04
CA VAL A 539 9.81 8.04 3.59
C VAL A 539 8.51 7.57 2.94
N ALA A 540 8.13 8.19 1.81
CA ALA A 540 6.96 7.79 1.04
C ALA A 540 7.10 6.33 0.57
N MET A 541 6.02 5.54 0.66
CA MET A 541 6.03 4.12 0.26
C MET A 541 6.25 3.89 -1.23
N SER A 542 5.92 4.88 -2.06
CA SER A 542 6.14 4.87 -3.51
C SER A 542 6.84 6.17 -3.94
N PRO A 543 7.89 6.11 -4.79
CA PRO A 543 8.53 4.89 -5.32
C PRO A 543 9.29 4.07 -4.25
N GLY A 544 9.29 4.50 -2.99
CA GLY A 544 10.03 3.85 -1.92
C GLY A 544 11.55 3.97 -2.09
N TYR A 545 12.29 3.01 -1.56
CA TYR A 545 13.75 2.96 -1.74
C TYR A 545 14.12 2.39 -3.11
N ILE A 546 14.77 3.20 -3.94
CA ILE A 546 15.18 2.79 -5.29
C ILE A 546 16.57 2.15 -5.36
N ASP A 547 17.38 2.30 -4.29
CA ASP A 547 18.75 1.76 -4.17
C ASP A 547 19.21 1.74 -2.69
N TYR A 548 20.39 1.16 -2.46
CA TYR A 548 21.03 1.12 -1.14
C TYR A 548 21.47 2.48 -0.61
N VAL A 549 21.82 3.43 -1.48
CA VAL A 549 22.24 4.77 -1.08
C VAL A 549 21.07 5.48 -0.40
N ASN A 550 19.86 5.32 -0.93
CA ASN A 550 18.65 5.85 -0.34
C ASN A 550 18.26 5.09 0.93
N TRP A 551 18.43 3.76 0.97
CA TRP A 551 18.16 2.94 2.17
C TRP A 551 19.11 3.23 3.34
N GLY A 552 20.39 3.48 3.07
CA GLY A 552 21.45 3.65 4.06
C GLY A 552 21.53 5.05 4.68
N LYS A 553 20.74 6.02 4.20
CA LYS A 553 20.57 7.33 4.85
C LYS A 553 20.06 7.14 6.30
N PRO A 554 20.21 8.11 7.22
CA PRO A 554 19.89 7.96 8.66
C PRO A 554 18.39 7.80 8.99
N THR A 555 17.61 7.21 8.07
CA THR A 555 16.20 6.89 8.20
C THR A 555 15.94 5.46 8.69
N LYS A 556 16.95 4.62 8.96
CA LYS A 556 16.72 3.28 9.54
C LYS A 556 16.12 3.41 10.95
N SER A 557 14.79 3.32 11.04
CA SER A 557 14.11 2.99 12.28
C SER A 557 14.74 1.71 12.82
N LYS A 558 15.28 1.78 14.04
CA LYS A 558 15.90 0.61 14.69
C LYS A 558 14.85 -0.35 15.27
N SER A 559 13.56 0.02 15.26
CA SER A 559 12.52 -0.74 15.98
C SER A 559 11.53 -1.47 15.08
N LEU A 560 11.19 -0.96 13.89
CA LEU A 560 10.21 -1.62 13.00
C LEU A 560 10.90 -2.34 11.85
N ASP A 561 10.82 -3.65 11.85
CA ASP A 561 11.27 -4.53 10.77
C ASP A 561 10.41 -4.35 9.48
N PHE A 562 10.77 -5.03 8.36
CA PHE A 562 10.13 -4.96 7.03
C PHE A 562 8.64 -5.42 6.96
N SER A 563 7.76 -4.92 7.82
CA SER A 563 6.33 -5.24 7.81
C SER A 563 5.46 -3.99 7.71
N GLN A 564 4.86 -3.81 6.54
CA GLN A 564 3.91 -2.72 6.28
C GLN A 564 2.68 -2.80 7.20
N GLN A 565 2.12 -4.00 7.42
CA GLN A 565 0.98 -4.15 8.34
C GLN A 565 1.38 -3.81 9.78
N PHE A 566 2.61 -4.11 10.20
CA PHE A 566 3.08 -3.72 11.52
C PHE A 566 3.14 -2.20 11.67
N ALA A 567 3.70 -1.50 10.68
CA ALA A 567 3.74 -0.04 10.68
C ALA A 567 2.33 0.57 10.70
N LEU A 568 1.38 0.00 9.94
CA LEU A 568 -0.01 0.44 9.95
C LEU A 568 -0.68 0.16 11.30
N ALA A 569 -0.48 -1.02 11.88
CA ALA A 569 -0.99 -1.39 13.20
C ALA A 569 -0.48 -0.44 14.30
N LYS A 570 0.82 -0.10 14.27
CA LYS A 570 1.42 0.90 15.15
C LYS A 570 0.76 2.26 14.99
N ARG A 571 0.63 2.77 13.76
CA ARG A 571 -0.04 4.05 13.50
C ARG A 571 -1.47 4.03 14.02
N ASN A 572 -2.21 2.95 13.77
CA ASN A 572 -3.59 2.81 14.21
C ASN A 572 -3.73 2.84 15.74
N TRP A 573 -2.82 2.20 16.47
CA TRP A 573 -2.76 2.29 17.93
C TRP A 573 -2.37 3.69 18.42
N GLU A 574 -1.31 4.30 17.86
CA GLU A 574 -0.80 5.61 18.31
C GLU A 574 -1.83 6.73 18.17
N THR A 575 -2.64 6.64 17.11
CA THR A 575 -3.65 7.62 16.75
C THR A 575 -5.06 7.27 17.27
N GLU A 576 -5.20 6.19 18.04
CA GLU A 576 -6.45 5.87 18.74
C GLU A 576 -6.74 6.93 19.83
N PRO A 577 -7.99 7.41 19.96
CA PRO A 577 -8.38 8.28 21.07
C PRO A 577 -8.34 7.48 22.36
N LYS A 578 -7.62 7.97 23.36
CA LYS A 578 -7.56 7.38 24.69
C LYS A 578 -8.51 8.09 25.66
#